data_AF-A0A2T8ILE5-F1
#
_entry.id   AF-A0A2T8ILE5-F1
#
_cell.length_a   1.000
_cell.length_b   1.000
_cell.length_c   1.000
_cell.angle_alpha   90.00
_cell.angle_beta   90.00
_cell.angle_gamma   90.00
#
_symmetry.space_group_name_H-M   'P 1'
#
loop_
_entity.id
_entity.type
_entity.pdbx_description
1 polymer ?
#
loop_
_entity_poly.entity_id
_entity_poly.type
_entity_poly.pdbx_seq_one_letter_code
_entity_poly.pdbx_strand_id
1 'polypeptide(L)'
;MAIVHSAADGLLLCSRGSTWPAARYFVCNPVTRQQTALPELRDLCFKPLCGLLTVTAAAGTDGGGHGAAPRFQLVVIEEWQIEDTFLGLKIFSSDTGTWRSRMASLYRCSSHPFEHDFRRRPALGQSGAAYWIQRDGRTAIAYDSAGDSLRVIHLPESGARSKRCIGERHGGGGGLRYARADAAELEVWDSPTTEAARGGWRTGLASGSCWD
;
A
#
# COMPACT_ATOMS: atom_id res chain seq x y z
N MET A 1 6.36 -4.33 -19.30
CA MET A 1 6.43 -4.82 -17.91
C MET A 1 6.49 -3.59 -17.04
N ALA A 2 5.59 -3.44 -16.07
CA ALA A 2 5.57 -2.29 -15.17
C ALA A 2 5.92 -2.76 -13.75
N ILE A 3 6.79 -2.02 -13.05
CA ILE A 3 7.03 -2.24 -11.63
C ILE A 3 5.82 -1.68 -10.88
N VAL A 4 5.21 -2.53 -10.06
CA VAL A 4 3.98 -2.21 -9.32
C VAL A 4 4.31 -1.88 -7.86
N HIS A 5 5.32 -2.54 -7.29
CA HIS A 5 5.74 -2.36 -5.89
C HIS A 5 7.16 -2.90 -5.66
N SER A 6 7.87 -2.37 -4.66
CA SER A 6 9.13 -2.89 -4.15
C SER A 6 8.95 -3.27 -2.68
N ALA A 7 9.18 -4.52 -2.32
CA ALA A 7 9.15 -4.97 -0.94
C ALA A 7 10.46 -4.63 -0.21
N ALA A 8 10.42 -4.61 1.12
CA ALA A 8 11.58 -4.29 1.98
C ALA A 8 12.79 -5.22 1.72
N ASP A 9 12.56 -6.47 1.33
CA ASP A 9 13.61 -7.46 1.05
C ASP A 9 14.20 -7.36 -0.37
N GLY A 10 13.96 -6.23 -1.07
CA GLY A 10 14.53 -5.97 -2.40
C GLY A 10 13.84 -6.74 -3.54
N LEU A 11 12.75 -7.45 -3.26
CA LEU A 11 11.93 -8.09 -4.29
C LEU A 11 11.02 -7.06 -4.98
N LEU A 12 10.94 -7.18 -6.31
CA LEU A 12 10.11 -6.33 -7.15
C LEU A 12 8.86 -7.10 -7.60
N LEU A 13 7.70 -6.50 -7.39
CA LEU A 13 6.47 -6.94 -8.01
C LEU A 13 6.32 -6.31 -9.38
N CYS A 14 6.18 -7.13 -10.41
CA CYS A 14 6.04 -6.69 -11.79
C CYS A 14 4.74 -7.23 -12.39
N SER A 15 4.12 -6.43 -13.26
CA SER A 15 3.00 -6.87 -14.09
C SER A 15 3.35 -6.85 -15.57
N ARG A 16 2.83 -7.81 -16.33
CA ARG A 16 3.02 -7.89 -17.79
C ARG A 16 1.69 -7.73 -18.50
N GLY A 17 1.28 -6.48 -18.68
CA GLY A 17 0.01 -6.13 -19.30
C GLY A 17 -1.19 -6.64 -18.48
N SER A 18 -2.31 -5.95 -18.59
CA SER A 18 -3.58 -6.46 -18.09
C SER A 18 -4.47 -6.69 -19.30
N THR A 19 -4.74 -7.95 -19.64
CA THR A 19 -5.78 -8.30 -20.61
C THR A 19 -7.03 -8.60 -19.81
N TRP A 20 -7.77 -7.56 -19.46
CA TRP A 20 -9.04 -7.67 -18.75
C TRP A 20 -9.88 -8.80 -19.34
N PRO A 21 -10.35 -9.79 -18.54
CA PRO A 21 -10.44 -9.82 -17.07
C PRO A 21 -9.30 -10.58 -16.35
N ALA A 22 -8.12 -10.73 -16.97
CA ALA A 22 -6.97 -11.45 -16.42
C ALA A 22 -5.73 -10.56 -16.24
N ALA A 23 -4.91 -10.90 -15.26
CA ALA A 23 -3.64 -10.24 -14.98
C ALA A 23 -2.53 -11.26 -14.68
N ARG A 24 -1.31 -10.93 -15.14
CA ARG A 24 -0.12 -11.74 -14.90
C ARG A 24 0.90 -10.96 -14.09
N TYR A 25 1.28 -11.55 -12.96
CA TYR A 25 2.23 -10.99 -12.02
C TYR A 25 3.49 -11.83 -11.95
N PHE A 26 4.60 -11.16 -11.68
CA PHE A 26 5.91 -11.76 -11.51
C PHE A 26 6.57 -11.15 -10.29
N VAL A 27 7.21 -12.00 -9.49
CA VAL A 27 8.12 -11.55 -8.44
C VAL A 27 9.53 -11.68 -8.99
N CYS A 28 10.27 -10.57 -8.96
CA CYS A 28 11.61 -10.50 -9.50
C CYS A 28 12.59 -10.20 -8.36
N ASN A 29 13.67 -10.96 -8.29
CA ASN A 29 14.83 -10.60 -7.49
C ASN A 29 15.84 -9.92 -8.42
N PRO A 30 16.02 -8.58 -8.34
CA PRO A 30 16.92 -7.86 -9.23
C PRO A 30 18.39 -8.21 -8.99
N VAL A 31 18.76 -8.67 -7.79
CA VAL A 31 20.13 -9.04 -7.43
C VAL A 31 20.49 -10.39 -8.07
N THR A 32 19.65 -11.40 -7.89
CA THR A 32 19.89 -12.74 -8.45
C THR A 32 19.42 -12.88 -9.90
N ARG A 33 18.69 -11.89 -10.42
CA ARG A 33 18.02 -11.88 -11.74
C ARG A 33 17.02 -13.03 -11.90
N GLN A 34 16.58 -13.63 -10.80
CA GLN A 34 15.55 -14.65 -10.82
C GLN A 34 14.17 -14.00 -10.92
N GLN A 35 13.30 -14.66 -11.68
CA GLN A 35 11.92 -14.24 -11.87
C GLN A 35 11.00 -15.44 -11.69
N THR A 36 10.00 -15.27 -10.82
CA THR A 36 8.97 -16.27 -10.58
C THR A 36 7.65 -15.75 -11.14
N ALA A 37 7.09 -16.48 -12.10
CA ALA A 37 5.75 -16.21 -12.60
C ALA A 37 4.72 -16.71 -11.59
N LEU A 38 3.75 -15.87 -11.23
CA LEU A 38 2.63 -16.29 -10.39
C LEU A 38 1.55 -16.94 -11.28
N PRO A 39 0.70 -17.81 -10.71
CA PRO A 39 -0.49 -18.27 -11.40
C PRO A 39 -1.29 -17.09 -11.93
N GLU A 40 -1.90 -17.26 -13.09
CA GLU A 40 -2.70 -16.22 -13.72
C GLU A 40 -3.86 -15.82 -12.80
N LEU A 41 -3.98 -14.52 -12.51
CA LEU A 41 -5.12 -14.00 -11.79
C LEU A 41 -6.27 -13.87 -12.78
N ARG A 42 -7.32 -14.66 -12.57
CA ARG A 42 -8.54 -14.69 -13.39
C ARG A 42 -9.72 -14.12 -12.60
N ASP A 43 -10.82 -13.92 -13.30
CA ASP A 43 -12.10 -13.52 -12.73
C ASP A 43 -11.98 -12.24 -11.91
N LEU A 44 -11.25 -11.27 -12.45
CA LEU A 44 -11.27 -9.91 -11.96
C LEU A 44 -12.65 -9.33 -12.26
N CYS A 45 -13.30 -8.80 -11.23
CA CYS A 45 -14.56 -8.09 -11.36
C CYS A 45 -14.31 -6.64 -11.78
N PHE A 46 -13.24 -6.03 -11.25
CA PHE A 46 -12.79 -4.69 -11.65
C PHE A 46 -11.28 -4.56 -11.88
N LYS A 47 -10.91 -3.51 -12.63
CA LYS A 47 -9.52 -3.26 -13.05
C LYS A 47 -8.59 -3.22 -11.83
N PRO A 48 -7.43 -3.88 -11.86
CA PRO A 48 -6.50 -3.81 -10.73
C PRO A 48 -5.91 -2.40 -10.61
N LEU A 49 -6.01 -1.81 -9.42
CA LEU A 49 -5.47 -0.48 -9.10
C LEU A 49 -3.99 -0.53 -8.74
N CYS A 50 -3.62 -1.50 -7.90
CA CYS A 50 -2.26 -1.68 -7.40
C CYS A 50 -2.04 -3.11 -6.88
N GLY A 51 -0.79 -3.44 -6.60
CA GLY A 51 -0.38 -4.69 -5.99
C GLY A 51 0.58 -4.43 -4.83
N LEU A 52 0.38 -5.14 -3.72
CA LEU A 52 1.17 -5.06 -2.50
C LEU A 52 1.90 -6.37 -2.31
N LEU A 53 3.23 -6.33 -2.32
CA LEU A 53 4.05 -7.51 -2.05
C LEU A 53 4.57 -7.42 -0.62
N THR A 54 4.16 -8.35 0.21
CA THR A 54 4.66 -8.52 1.58
C THR A 54 5.48 -9.78 1.63
N VAL A 55 6.70 -9.66 2.14
CA VAL A 55 7.61 -10.79 2.32
C VAL A 55 7.73 -11.03 3.81
N THR A 56 7.52 -12.26 4.23
CA THR A 56 7.78 -12.69 5.60
C THR A 56 9.03 -13.56 5.56
N ALA A 57 10.02 -13.18 6.38
CA ALA A 57 11.19 -14.02 6.59
C ALA A 57 10.73 -15.41 7.04
N ALA A 58 11.25 -16.45 6.41
CA ALA A 58 11.06 -17.80 6.93
C ALA A 58 11.59 -17.80 8.38
N ALA A 59 10.73 -18.10 9.36
CA ALA A 59 11.14 -18.24 10.74
C ALA A 59 12.36 -19.15 10.77
N GLY A 60 13.52 -18.58 11.13
CA GLY A 60 14.77 -19.29 11.15
C GLY A 60 14.66 -20.41 12.17
N THR A 61 14.65 -21.65 11.70
CA THR A 61 15.20 -22.75 12.48
C THR A 61 16.70 -22.57 12.51
N ASP A 62 17.17 -22.25 13.69
CA ASP A 62 18.54 -22.21 14.16
C ASP A 62 19.36 -23.35 13.53
N GLY A 63 20.49 -22.99 12.92
CA GLY A 63 21.59 -23.92 12.67
C GLY A 63 21.39 -24.94 11.55
N GLY A 64 21.85 -24.58 10.35
CA GLY A 64 22.40 -25.54 9.38
C GLY A 64 21.38 -26.38 8.61
N GLY A 65 20.95 -25.89 7.45
CA GLY A 65 20.33 -26.73 6.43
C GLY A 65 19.36 -25.95 5.55
N HIS A 66 19.73 -25.78 4.27
CA HIS A 66 18.87 -25.38 3.14
C HIS A 66 17.77 -24.36 3.50
N GLY A 67 18.17 -23.09 3.59
CA GLY A 67 17.28 -21.98 3.92
C GLY A 67 15.97 -22.04 3.14
N ALA A 68 14.86 -22.18 3.87
CA ALA A 68 13.54 -22.18 3.28
C ALA A 68 13.34 -20.92 2.42
N ALA A 69 12.72 -21.08 1.25
CA ALA A 69 12.42 -19.96 0.37
C ALA A 69 11.58 -18.92 1.15
N PRO A 70 11.85 -17.62 0.94
CA PRO A 70 11.08 -16.57 1.60
C PRO A 70 9.61 -16.70 1.23
N ARG A 71 8.75 -16.61 2.25
CA ARG A 71 7.30 -16.64 2.04
C ARG A 71 6.84 -15.24 1.69
N PHE A 72 5.93 -15.14 0.74
CA PHE A 72 5.39 -13.86 0.33
C PHE A 72 3.91 -13.94 0.02
N GLN A 73 3.24 -12.83 0.30
CA GLN A 73 1.87 -12.59 -0.05
C GLN A 73 1.81 -11.45 -1.07
N LEU A 74 0.97 -11.62 -2.08
CA LEU A 74 0.64 -10.55 -3.00
C LEU A 74 -0.84 -10.19 -2.83
N VAL A 75 -1.14 -8.95 -2.49
CA VAL A 75 -2.51 -8.42 -2.47
C VAL A 75 -2.71 -7.51 -3.66
N VAL A 76 -3.65 -7.86 -4.53
CA VAL A 76 -4.12 -7.02 -5.64
C VAL A 76 -5.43 -6.38 -5.22
N ILE A 77 -5.52 -5.07 -5.40
CA ILE A 77 -6.69 -4.29 -5.03
C ILE A 77 -7.44 -3.94 -6.30
N GLU A 78 -8.71 -4.33 -6.36
CA GLU A 78 -9.58 -4.08 -7.52
C GLU A 78 -10.24 -2.70 -7.41
N GLU A 79 -10.40 -2.03 -8.56
CA GLU A 79 -11.09 -0.76 -8.73
C GLU A 79 -12.60 -0.95 -8.55
N TRP A 80 -13.03 -1.21 -7.33
CA TRP A 80 -14.44 -1.41 -7.01
C TRP A 80 -15.21 -0.08 -7.13
N GLN A 81 -16.29 -0.05 -7.91
CA GLN A 81 -17.04 1.17 -8.26
C GLN A 81 -18.50 1.15 -7.76
N ILE A 82 -18.95 0.10 -7.06
CA ILE A 82 -20.35 -0.05 -6.65
C ILE A 82 -20.43 -0.03 -5.13
N GLU A 83 -20.91 1.08 -4.57
CA GLU A 83 -21.11 1.31 -3.13
C GLU A 83 -19.83 1.10 -2.30
N ASP A 84 -19.11 2.20 -2.00
CA ASP A 84 -17.78 2.24 -1.37
C ASP A 84 -17.70 1.70 0.09
N THR A 85 -18.61 0.81 0.48
CA THR A 85 -18.61 0.14 1.78
C THR A 85 -17.68 -1.07 1.83
N PHE A 86 -17.12 -1.51 0.70
CA PHE A 86 -16.18 -2.63 0.64
C PHE A 86 -15.02 -2.40 -0.32
N LEU A 87 -13.85 -2.95 0.02
CA LEU A 87 -12.68 -3.02 -0.84
C LEU A 87 -12.49 -4.46 -1.35
N GLY A 88 -12.51 -4.64 -2.67
CA GLY A 88 -12.27 -5.92 -3.32
C GLY A 88 -10.77 -6.26 -3.39
N LEU A 89 -10.40 -7.42 -2.84
CA LEU A 89 -9.02 -7.88 -2.74
C LEU A 89 -8.87 -9.27 -3.39
N LYS A 90 -7.79 -9.44 -4.17
CA LYS A 90 -7.29 -10.74 -4.63
C LYS A 90 -5.95 -11.01 -3.98
N ILE A 91 -5.86 -12.08 -3.21
CA ILE A 91 -4.71 -12.37 -2.37
C ILE A 91 -4.07 -13.66 -2.87
N PHE A 92 -2.81 -13.59 -3.28
CA PHE A 92 -1.98 -14.74 -3.57
C PHE A 92 -1.09 -15.06 -2.38
N SER A 93 -0.98 -16.34 -2.03
CA SER A 93 -0.03 -16.83 -1.02
C SER A 93 1.01 -17.74 -1.68
N SER A 94 2.29 -17.49 -1.40
CA SER A 94 3.37 -18.40 -1.81
C SER A 94 3.26 -19.77 -1.17
N ASP A 95 2.66 -19.86 0.02
CA ASP A 95 2.59 -21.10 0.80
C ASP A 95 1.64 -22.10 0.15
N THR A 96 0.52 -21.61 -0.39
CA THR A 96 -0.48 -22.44 -1.08
C THR A 96 -0.30 -22.41 -2.60
N GLY A 97 0.39 -21.42 -3.14
CA GLY A 97 0.49 -21.19 -4.58
C GLY A 97 -0.85 -20.83 -5.22
N THR A 98 -1.81 -20.30 -4.45
CA THR A 98 -3.18 -20.03 -4.93
C THR A 98 -3.65 -18.61 -4.65
N TRP A 99 -4.58 -18.15 -5.50
CA TRP A 99 -5.32 -16.91 -5.31
C TRP A 99 -6.59 -17.17 -4.50
N ARG A 100 -6.95 -16.23 -3.63
CA ARG A 100 -8.27 -16.14 -2.99
C ARG A 100 -8.86 -14.75 -3.17
N SER A 101 -10.19 -14.67 -3.20
CA SER A 101 -10.92 -13.40 -3.21
C SER A 101 -11.37 -13.03 -1.80
N ARG A 102 -11.31 -11.75 -1.45
CA ARG A 102 -11.79 -11.22 -0.17
C ARG A 102 -12.45 -9.86 -0.38
N MET A 103 -13.50 -9.59 0.38
CA MET A 103 -14.08 -8.26 0.51
C MET A 103 -13.75 -7.72 1.90
N ALA A 104 -13.07 -6.58 1.97
CA ALA A 104 -12.75 -5.92 3.22
C ALA A 104 -13.76 -4.81 3.51
N SER A 105 -14.46 -4.91 4.63
CA SER A 105 -15.51 -3.97 5.04
C SER A 105 -14.92 -2.62 5.47
N LEU A 106 -15.49 -1.54 4.93
CA LEU A 106 -15.18 -0.14 5.24
C LEU A 106 -16.19 0.48 6.22
N TYR A 107 -17.16 -0.29 6.75
CA TYR A 107 -18.12 0.21 7.74
C TYR A 107 -17.48 0.74 9.03
N ARG A 108 -16.27 0.28 9.36
CA ARG A 108 -15.49 0.84 10.49
C ARG A 108 -14.84 2.18 10.16
N CYS A 109 -14.80 2.56 8.88
CA CYS A 109 -14.18 3.77 8.36
C CYS A 109 -15.22 4.86 8.07
N SER A 110 -16.41 4.49 7.56
CA SER A 110 -17.56 5.38 7.40
C SER A 110 -18.88 4.60 7.40
N SER A 111 -19.96 5.25 7.83
CA SER A 111 -21.34 4.77 7.71
C SER A 111 -22.00 5.10 6.36
N HIS A 112 -21.37 5.91 5.52
CA HIS A 112 -21.96 6.38 4.26
C HIS A 112 -21.32 5.70 3.05
N PRO A 113 -22.12 5.11 2.14
CA PRO A 113 -21.59 4.66 0.86
C PRO A 113 -21.09 5.88 0.06
N PHE A 114 -20.08 5.67 -0.78
CA PHE A 114 -19.52 6.67 -1.71
C PHE A 114 -18.55 7.73 -1.14
N GLU A 115 -18.07 7.55 0.11
CA GLU A 115 -17.16 8.53 0.73
C GLU A 115 -15.68 8.30 0.33
N HIS A 116 -15.33 7.12 -0.20
CA HIS A 116 -13.95 6.69 -0.29
C HIS A 116 -13.41 6.66 -1.72
N ASP A 117 -12.37 7.46 -2.01
CA ASP A 117 -11.77 7.57 -3.35
C ASP A 117 -10.53 6.67 -3.49
N PHE A 118 -10.73 5.47 -4.05
CA PHE A 118 -9.64 4.53 -4.36
C PHE A 118 -9.08 4.68 -5.79
N ARG A 119 -9.59 5.61 -6.60
CA ARG A 119 -9.14 5.76 -8.01
C ARG A 119 -7.70 6.24 -8.12
N ARG A 120 -7.21 6.92 -7.09
CA ARG A 120 -5.80 7.34 -7.02
C ARG A 120 -4.94 6.15 -6.60
N ARG A 121 -3.76 6.03 -7.22
CA ARG A 121 -2.78 5.02 -6.78
C ARG A 121 -2.39 5.29 -5.34
N PRO A 122 -2.38 4.26 -4.46
CA PRO A 122 -1.95 4.45 -3.09
C PRO A 122 -0.46 4.76 -3.03
N ALA A 123 -0.07 5.43 -1.95
CA ALA A 123 1.31 5.38 -1.50
C ALA A 123 1.58 4.04 -0.83
N LEU A 124 2.74 3.46 -1.10
CA LEU A 124 3.10 2.11 -0.66
C LEU A 124 4.14 2.22 0.47
N GLY A 125 3.82 1.63 1.62
CA GLY A 125 4.66 1.58 2.80
C GLY A 125 5.66 0.43 2.74
N GLN A 126 6.75 0.57 3.49
CA GLN A 126 7.80 -0.44 3.56
C GLN A 126 7.34 -1.68 4.34
N SER A 127 6.40 -1.50 5.27
CA SER A 127 5.74 -2.59 6.02
C SER A 127 4.85 -3.48 5.16
N GLY A 128 4.57 -3.10 3.90
CA GLY A 128 3.55 -3.72 3.06
C GLY A 128 2.18 -3.05 3.15
N ALA A 129 2.04 -1.99 3.96
CA ALA A 129 0.82 -1.22 4.02
C ALA A 129 0.60 -0.32 2.78
N ALA A 130 -0.65 -0.05 2.46
CA ALA A 130 -1.05 0.87 1.38
C ALA A 130 -1.90 2.00 1.92
N TYR A 131 -1.67 3.21 1.39
CA TYR A 131 -2.27 4.43 1.91
C TYR A 131 -2.97 5.23 0.80
N TRP A 132 -4.26 5.49 0.96
CA TRP A 132 -5.07 6.32 0.06
C TRP A 132 -5.49 7.60 0.75
N ILE A 133 -4.91 8.73 0.32
CA ILE A 133 -5.38 10.06 0.74
C ILE A 133 -6.74 10.31 0.09
N GLN A 134 -7.75 10.53 0.91
CA GLN A 134 -9.13 10.70 0.48
C GLN A 134 -9.35 12.07 -0.20
N ARG A 135 -10.48 12.20 -0.90
CA ARG A 135 -10.83 13.41 -1.65
C ARG A 135 -11.00 14.62 -0.73
N ASP A 136 -11.50 14.39 0.48
CA ASP A 136 -11.67 15.40 1.53
C ASP A 136 -10.34 16.08 1.92
N GLY A 137 -9.20 15.44 1.66
CA GLY A 137 -7.88 15.88 2.08
C GLY A 137 -7.62 15.84 3.59
N ARG A 138 -8.57 15.33 4.37
CA ARG A 138 -8.54 15.29 5.84
C ARG A 138 -8.35 13.88 6.37
N THR A 139 -8.57 12.88 5.53
CA THR A 139 -8.40 11.49 5.91
C THR A 139 -7.55 10.73 4.90
N ALA A 140 -6.90 9.69 5.39
CA ALA A 140 -6.34 8.63 4.57
C ALA A 140 -6.88 7.28 5.06
N ILE A 141 -7.02 6.34 4.14
CA ILE A 141 -7.27 4.94 4.48
C ILE A 141 -5.94 4.20 4.41
N ALA A 142 -5.63 3.43 5.44
CA ALA A 142 -4.51 2.49 5.41
C ALA A 142 -5.04 1.05 5.37
N TYR A 143 -4.47 0.25 4.48
CA TYR A 143 -4.62 -1.20 4.47
C TYR A 143 -3.29 -1.83 4.86
N ASP A 144 -3.27 -2.65 5.90
CA ASP A 144 -2.14 -3.48 6.27
C ASP A 144 -2.39 -4.91 5.80
N SER A 145 -1.56 -5.40 4.88
CA SER A 145 -1.65 -6.74 4.32
C SER A 145 -1.19 -7.84 5.29
N ALA A 146 -0.33 -7.52 6.26
CA ALA A 146 0.17 -8.48 7.25
C ALA A 146 -0.88 -8.77 8.32
N GLY A 147 -1.46 -7.72 8.90
CA GLY A 147 -2.57 -7.81 9.85
C GLY A 147 -3.95 -7.95 9.20
N ASP A 148 -4.02 -7.92 7.87
CA ASP A 148 -5.25 -7.98 7.06
C ASP A 148 -6.33 -6.98 7.51
N SER A 149 -5.88 -5.78 7.88
CA SER A 149 -6.67 -4.77 8.58
C SER A 149 -6.78 -3.46 7.80
N LEU A 150 -7.90 -2.75 8.01
CA LEU A 150 -8.15 -1.42 7.47
C LEU A 150 -8.29 -0.43 8.62
N ARG A 151 -7.75 0.77 8.44
CA ARG A 151 -7.93 1.86 9.41
C ARG A 151 -8.00 3.22 8.72
N VAL A 152 -8.68 4.15 9.39
CA VAL A 152 -8.71 5.57 9.02
C VAL A 152 -7.59 6.29 9.74
N ILE A 153 -6.89 7.15 9.00
CA ILE A 153 -5.88 8.06 9.50
C ILE A 153 -6.40 9.47 9.30
N HIS A 154 -6.43 10.26 10.37
CA HIS A 154 -6.73 11.69 10.25
C HIS A 154 -5.48 12.44 9.84
N LEU A 155 -5.56 13.21 8.77
CA LEU A 155 -4.46 14.03 8.26
C LEU A 155 -4.54 15.45 8.84
N PRO A 156 -3.40 16.16 8.93
CA PRO A 156 -3.39 17.60 9.16
C PRO A 156 -4.28 18.32 8.14
N GLU A 157 -4.98 19.38 8.58
CA GLU A 157 -5.82 20.16 7.67
C GLU A 157 -5.00 20.71 6.51
N SER A 158 -5.56 20.58 5.30
CA SER A 158 -4.93 20.98 4.06
C SER A 158 -5.89 21.85 3.28
N GLY A 159 -5.40 22.95 2.73
CA GLY A 159 -6.11 23.70 1.69
C GLY A 159 -6.40 22.84 0.45
N ALA A 160 -7.35 23.27 -0.37
CA ALA A 160 -7.95 22.46 -1.44
C ALA A 160 -7.05 22.18 -2.68
N ARG A 161 -5.84 22.74 -2.77
CA ARG A 161 -5.01 22.71 -4.00
C ARG A 161 -3.54 22.31 -3.80
N SER A 162 -3.25 21.44 -2.83
CA SER A 162 -1.88 20.98 -2.58
C SER A 162 -1.57 19.62 -3.19
N LYS A 163 -0.30 19.41 -3.58
CA LYS A 163 0.27 18.08 -3.80
C LYS A 163 0.51 17.45 -2.44
N ARG A 164 0.15 16.18 -2.29
CA ARG A 164 0.16 15.49 -0.99
C ARG A 164 0.75 14.11 -1.14
N CYS A 165 1.53 13.69 -0.16
CA CYS A 165 1.95 12.30 -0.02
C CYS A 165 1.96 11.89 1.44
N ILE A 166 1.80 10.59 1.68
CA ILE A 166 1.92 9.96 2.99
C ILE A 166 2.82 8.74 2.82
N GLY A 167 3.62 8.45 3.83
CA GLY A 167 4.47 7.26 3.85
C GLY A 167 4.90 6.92 5.27
N GLU A 168 5.56 5.78 5.39
CA GLU A 168 6.12 5.35 6.67
C GLU A 168 7.46 6.05 6.93
N ARG A 169 7.71 6.38 8.20
CA ARG A 169 8.99 6.94 8.58
C ARG A 169 10.03 5.84 8.67
N HIS A 170 11.14 6.04 7.96
CA HIS A 170 12.31 5.16 8.04
C HIS A 170 12.96 5.24 9.44
N GLY A 171 13.49 4.13 9.95
CA GLY A 171 14.35 4.12 11.15
C GLY A 171 13.72 3.62 12.46
N GLY A 172 12.92 2.56 12.43
CA GLY A 172 12.62 1.72 13.61
C GLY A 172 11.66 2.27 14.67
N GLY A 173 11.33 3.57 14.64
CA GLY A 173 10.46 4.18 15.65
C GLY A 173 8.96 3.90 15.48
N GLY A 174 8.53 3.32 14.35
CA GLY A 174 7.12 3.34 13.93
C GLY A 174 6.65 4.77 13.66
N GLY A 175 5.71 4.95 12.75
CA GLY A 175 5.14 6.27 12.47
C GLY A 175 4.94 6.58 11.01
N LEU A 176 4.20 7.66 10.78
CA LEU A 176 3.86 8.14 9.45
C LEU A 176 4.47 9.53 9.25
N ARG A 177 4.83 9.79 8.00
CA ARG A 177 5.18 11.11 7.50
C ARG A 177 4.15 11.50 6.47
N TYR A 178 3.58 12.68 6.64
CA TYR A 178 2.70 13.31 5.68
C TYR A 178 3.40 14.57 5.18
N ALA A 179 3.40 14.79 3.88
CA ALA A 179 3.94 16.00 3.30
C ALA A 179 2.93 16.64 2.35
N ARG A 180 2.93 17.96 2.37
CA ARG A 180 2.11 18.82 1.53
C ARG A 180 3.04 19.80 0.84
N ALA A 181 2.87 19.94 -0.46
CA ALA A 181 3.54 20.98 -1.23
C ALA A 181 2.52 21.80 -2.00
N ASP A 182 2.70 23.12 -2.00
CA ASP A 182 2.07 24.02 -2.96
C ASP A 182 3.14 24.87 -3.67
N ALA A 183 2.73 25.98 -4.29
CA ALA A 183 3.65 26.83 -5.05
C ALA A 183 4.66 27.59 -4.17
N ALA A 184 4.36 27.77 -2.89
CA ALA A 184 5.17 28.58 -1.99
C ALA A 184 5.88 27.74 -0.92
N GLU A 185 5.25 26.65 -0.46
CA GLU A 185 5.73 25.95 0.74
C GLU A 185 5.70 24.43 0.60
N LEU A 186 6.67 23.78 1.25
CA LEU A 186 6.69 22.35 1.56
C LEU A 186 6.55 22.20 3.08
N GLU A 187 5.41 21.68 3.50
CA GLU A 187 5.13 21.36 4.90
C GLU A 187 5.24 19.85 5.11
N VAL A 188 5.90 19.45 6.20
CA VAL A 188 6.05 18.04 6.58
C VAL A 188 5.57 17.85 8.00
N TRP A 189 4.77 16.81 8.21
CA TRP A 189 4.31 16.41 9.52
C TRP A 189 4.74 14.98 9.80
N ASP A 190 5.17 14.76 11.04
CA ASP A 190 5.49 13.43 11.55
C ASP A 190 4.45 13.02 12.60
N SER A 191 3.93 11.81 12.48
CA SER A 191 3.18 11.14 13.53
C SER A 191 4.06 10.10 14.21
N PRO A 192 4.07 10.05 15.56
CA PRO A 192 4.86 9.06 16.29
C PRO A 192 4.31 7.64 16.16
N THR A 193 3.07 7.46 15.67
CA THR A 193 2.44 6.16 15.52
C THR A 193 1.88 5.97 14.12
N THR A 194 1.69 4.71 13.73
CA THR A 194 1.03 4.33 12.46
C THR A 194 -0.50 4.43 12.54
N GLU A 195 -1.02 4.71 13.74
CA GLU A 195 -2.43 4.89 14.08
C GLU A 195 -2.83 6.37 14.21
N ALA A 196 -2.06 7.28 13.61
CA ALA A 196 -2.14 8.72 13.79
C ALA A 196 -3.58 9.24 14.05
N ALA A 197 -3.87 9.48 15.32
CA ALA A 197 -5.14 10.04 15.77
C ALA A 197 -5.18 11.54 15.51
N ARG A 198 -6.38 12.13 15.57
CA ARG A 198 -6.59 13.57 15.46
C ARG A 198 -5.70 14.30 16.48
N GLY A 199 -4.80 15.18 16.02
CA GLY A 199 -3.86 15.91 16.89
C GLY A 199 -2.53 15.20 17.19
N GLY A 200 -2.29 14.01 16.65
CA GLY A 200 -1.03 13.26 16.83
C GLY A 200 0.11 13.67 15.90
N TRP A 201 -0.08 14.68 15.06
CA TRP A 201 0.90 15.14 14.08
C TRP A 201 1.73 16.30 14.62
N ARG A 202 3.05 16.23 14.46
CA ARG A 202 3.98 17.31 14.80
C ARG A 202 4.50 17.94 13.52
N THR A 203 4.45 19.26 13.43
CA THR A 203 4.97 20.03 12.30
C THR A 203 6.50 20.07 12.33
N GLY A 204 7.13 19.75 11.22
CA GLY A 204 8.49 20.16 10.90
C GLY A 204 8.43 21.12 9.71
N LEU A 205 8.64 22.41 9.95
CA LEU A 205 8.79 23.36 8.85
C LEU A 205 10.14 23.11 8.18
N ALA A 206 10.12 22.52 6.99
CA ALA A 206 11.26 22.56 6.09
C ALA A 206 11.11 23.82 5.23
N SER A 207 11.47 24.99 5.78
CA SER A 207 11.58 26.21 4.97
C SER A 207 12.84 26.11 4.11
N GLY A 208 12.71 25.51 2.94
CA GLY A 208 13.72 25.52 1.89
C GLY A 208 13.06 25.96 0.59
N SER A 209 13.52 27.07 0.03
CA SER A 209 13.19 27.47 -1.34
C SER A 209 13.77 26.43 -2.29
N CYS A 210 12.97 25.43 -2.66
CA CYS A 210 13.39 24.39 -3.61
C CYS A 210 13.26 24.86 -5.06
N TRP A 211 13.66 26.09 -5.39
CA TRP A 211 13.84 26.59 -6.75
C TRP A 211 14.81 27.79 -6.73
N ASP A 212 16.10 27.50 -6.74
CA ASP A 212 17.15 28.36 -7.32
C ASP A 212 18.18 27.45 -8.02
#